data_AF-A0A381V5Y0-F1
#
_entry.id   AF-A0A381V5Y0-F1
#
_cell.length_a   1.000
_cell.length_b   1.000
_cell.length_c   1.000
_cell.angle_alpha   90.00
_cell.angle_beta   90.00
_cell.angle_gamma   90.00
#
_symmetry.space_group_name_H-M   'P 1'
#
loop_
_entity.id
_entity.type
_entity.pdbx_description
1 polymer ?
#
loop_
_entity_poly.entity_id
_entity_poly.type
_entity_poly.pdbx_seq_one_letter_code
_entity_poly.pdbx_strand_id
1 'polypeptide(L)' 'MTDTKPANADQREFWSDIKGQLWVELQPRIDPMLAPFGEKAIEALDLMPGERVIEIGCGNGTTTLAL' A
#
# COMPACT_ATOMS: atom_id res chain seq x y z
N MET A 1 18.83 26.81 -13.45
CA MET A 1 17.80 25.79 -13.21
C MET A 1 18.34 24.89 -12.12
N THR A 2 17.77 24.91 -10.92
CA THR A 2 18.20 24.04 -9.81
C THR A 2 17.81 22.60 -10.15
N ASP A 3 18.81 21.78 -10.43
CA ASP A 3 18.67 20.36 -10.69
C ASP A 3 18.32 19.67 -9.36
N THR A 4 17.03 19.65 -9.05
CA THR A 4 16.53 19.13 -7.78
C THR A 4 15.95 17.76 -8.06
N LYS A 5 16.54 16.72 -7.46
CA LYS A 5 16.04 15.35 -7.55
C LYS A 5 14.54 15.35 -7.23
N PRO A 6 13.68 14.76 -8.07
CA PRO A 6 12.26 14.78 -7.82
C PRO A 6 11.94 14.06 -6.51
N ALA A 7 10.90 14.53 -5.82
CA ALA A 7 10.50 13.99 -4.52
C ALA A 7 10.34 12.46 -4.58
N ASN A 8 10.86 11.77 -3.57
CA ASN A 8 10.80 10.31 -3.43
C ASN A 8 11.41 9.53 -4.60
N ALA A 9 12.33 10.11 -5.38
CA ALA A 9 12.93 9.43 -6.53
C ALA A 9 13.50 8.03 -6.22
N ASP A 10 14.14 7.83 -5.07
CA ASP A 10 14.65 6.51 -4.66
C ASP A 10 13.52 5.50 -4.39
N GLN A 11 12.43 5.94 -3.76
CA GLN A 11 11.27 5.07 -3.53
C GLN A 11 10.56 4.73 -4.84
N ARG A 12 10.44 5.70 -5.76
CA ARG A 12 9.86 5.44 -7.08
C ARG A 12 10.68 4.41 -7.85
N GLU A 13 12.01 4.56 -7.86
CA GLU A 13 12.90 3.60 -8.51
C GLU A 13 12.79 2.21 -7.86
N PHE A 14 12.87 2.16 -6.53
CA PHE A 14 12.72 0.92 -5.76
C PHE A 14 11.43 0.18 -6.13
N TRP A 15 10.27 0.84 -6.05
CA TRP A 15 8.96 0.22 -6.31
C TRP A 15 8.68 -0.04 -7.79
N SER A 16 9.30 0.69 -8.72
CA SER A 16 9.09 0.49 -10.17
C SER A 16 9.96 -0.61 -10.75
N ASP A 17 10.94 -1.11 -10.00
CA ASP A 17 11.86 -2.15 -10.44
C ASP A 17 11.52 -3.51 -9.77
N ILE A 18 12.53 -4.33 -9.48
CA ILE A 18 12.43 -5.69 -8.94
C ILE A 18 11.51 -5.77 -7.71
N LYS A 19 11.45 -4.75 -6.87
CA LYS A 19 10.63 -4.84 -5.64
C LYS A 19 9.14 -4.81 -5.91
N GLY A 20 8.67 -4.05 -6.89
CA GLY A 20 7.28 -4.08 -7.32
C GLY A 20 6.89 -5.46 -7.83
N GLN A 21 7.75 -6.05 -8.68
CA GLN A 21 7.53 -7.41 -9.19
C GLN A 21 7.51 -8.45 -8.07
N LEU A 22 8.50 -8.42 -7.15
CA LEU A 22 8.54 -9.34 -6.01
C LEU A 22 7.33 -9.20 -5.09
N TRP A 23 6.79 -7.99 -4.92
CA TRP A 23 5.59 -7.75 -4.11
C TRP A 23 4.38 -8.51 -4.67
N VAL A 24 4.23 -8.51 -5.99
CA VAL A 24 3.17 -9.24 -6.70
C VAL A 24 3.44 -10.75 -6.68
N GLU A 25 4.65 -11.19 -7.00
CA GLU A 25 4.99 -12.62 -7.06
C GLU A 25 4.89 -13.31 -5.69
N LEU A 26 5.26 -12.61 -4.62
CA LEU A 26 5.22 -13.13 -3.25
C LEU A 26 3.91 -12.79 -2.53
N GLN A 27 2.87 -12.33 -3.24
CA GLN A 27 1.56 -12.03 -2.67
C GLN A 27 1.06 -13.10 -1.68
N PRO A 28 1.09 -14.42 -2.00
CA PRO A 28 0.57 -15.45 -1.10
C PRO A 28 1.32 -15.56 0.25
N ARG A 29 2.47 -14.90 0.39
CA ARG A 29 3.25 -14.82 1.62
C ARG A 29 3.16 -13.45 2.28
N ILE A 30 3.24 -12.38 1.48
CA ILE A 30 3.28 -11.01 1.97
C ILE A 30 1.89 -10.58 2.48
N ASP A 31 0.82 -10.84 1.73
CA ASP A 31 -0.52 -10.39 2.13
C ASP A 31 -0.95 -11.02 3.48
N PRO A 32 -0.83 -12.34 3.71
CA PRO A 32 -1.17 -12.92 5.01
C PRO A 32 -0.28 -12.42 6.16
N MET A 33 1.00 -12.16 5.88
CA MET A 33 1.92 -11.63 6.88
C MET A 33 1.54 -10.21 7.32
N LEU A 34 1.01 -9.40 6.40
CA LEU A 34 0.63 -8.01 6.67
C LEU A 34 -0.84 -7.83 7.09
N ALA A 35 -1.70 -8.82 6.83
CA ALA A 35 -3.13 -8.78 7.12
C ALA A 35 -3.48 -8.29 8.54
N PRO A 36 -2.81 -8.74 9.63
CA PRO A 36 -3.15 -8.30 10.99
C PRO A 36 -3.01 -6.78 11.20
N PHE A 37 -2.12 -6.12 10.46
CA PHE A 37 -1.98 -4.66 10.54
C PHE A 37 -3.12 -3.94 9.82
N GLY A 38 -3.52 -4.45 8.65
CA GLY A 38 -4.65 -3.92 7.89
C GLY A 38 -5.96 -4.07 8.65
N GLU A 39 -6.20 -5.24 9.24
CA GLU A 39 -7.38 -5.51 10.08
C GLU A 39 -7.47 -4.53 11.25
N LYS A 40 -6.35 -4.32 11.97
CA LYS A 40 -6.31 -3.37 13.09
C LYS A 40 -6.47 -1.92 12.65
N ALA A 41 -5.99 -1.56 11.47
CA ALA A 41 -6.20 -0.23 10.90
C ALA A 41 -7.68 -0.01 10.56
N ILE A 42 -8.35 -0.97 9.92
CA ILE A 42 -9.78 -0.90 9.61
C ILE A 42 -10.61 -0.80 10.89
N GLU A 43 -10.33 -1.64 11.90
CA GLU A 43 -11.01 -1.57 13.20
C GLU A 43 -10.85 -0.18 13.85
N ALA A 44 -9.65 0.40 13.78
CA ALA A 44 -9.37 1.71 14.37
C ALA A 44 -9.98 2.89 13.61
N LEU A 45 -10.27 2.73 12.31
CA LEU A 45 -10.94 3.76 11.52
C LEU A 45 -12.42 3.92 11.91
N ASP A 46 -13.06 2.86 12.44
CA ASP A 46 -14.47 2.86 12.89
C ASP A 46 -15.41 3.51 11.86
N LEU A 47 -15.23 3.13 10.59
CA LEU A 47 -15.86 3.82 9.46
C LEU A 47 -17.39 3.70 9.50
N MET A 48 -18.05 4.82 9.20
CA MET A 48 -19.50 4.92 9.14
C MET A 48 -20.00 5.01 7.69
N PRO A 49 -21.22 4.51 7.40
CA PRO A 49 -21.81 4.64 6.06
C PRO A 49 -21.84 6.10 5.59
N GLY A 50 -21.33 6.34 4.38
CA GLY A 50 -21.27 7.67 3.76
C GLY A 50 -19.93 8.39 3.93
N GLU A 51 -19.01 7.85 4.72
CA GLU A 51 -17.63 8.33 4.79
C GLU A 51 -16.84 7.99 3.52
N ARG A 52 -15.77 8.75 3.27
CA ARG A 52 -14.91 8.57 2.10
C ARG A 52 -13.48 8.40 2.54
N VAL A 53 -12.85 7.34 2.09
CA VAL A 53 -11.47 6.96 2.44
C VAL A 53 -10.61 6.96 1.18
N ILE A 54 -9.35 7.36 1.33
CA ILE A 54 -8.33 7.20 0.30
C ILE A 54 -7.23 6.30 0.85
N GLU A 55 -7.01 5.17 0.19
CA GLU A 55 -5.91 4.26 0.51
C GLU A 55 -4.71 4.57 -0.38
N ILE A 56 -3.59 4.95 0.22
CA ILE A 56 -2.34 5.27 -0.49
C ILE A 56 -1.38 4.09 -0.35
N GLY A 57 -0.94 3.55 -1.49
CA GLY A 57 -0.07 2.37 -1.50
C GLY A 57 -0.83 1.08 -1.23
N CYS A 58 -1.98 0.88 -1.90
CA CYS A 58 -2.86 -0.28 -1.71
C CYS A 58 -2.22 -1.65 -1.99
N GLY A 59 -1.04 -1.70 -2.62
CA GLY A 59 -0.35 -2.94 -2.95
C GLY A 59 -1.23 -3.84 -3.81
N ASN A 60 -1.60 -5.01 -3.28
CA ASN A 60 -2.48 -5.98 -3.95
C ASN A 60 -3.99 -5.74 -3.68
N GLY A 61 -4.35 -4.68 -2.97
CA GLY A 61 -5.74 -4.25 -2.75
C GLY A 61 -6.48 -4.97 -1.62
N THR A 62 -5.81 -5.74 -0.76
CA THR A 62 -6.44 -6.55 0.30
C THR A 62 -7.31 -5.70 1.23
N THR A 63 -6.79 -4.57 1.72
CA THR A 63 -7.53 -3.65 2.61
C THR A 63 -8.66 -2.95 1.87
N THR A 64 -8.43 -2.53 0.61
CA THR A 64 -9.47 -1.92 -0.23
C THR A 64 -10.68 -2.84 -0.39
N LEU A 65 -10.45 -4.14 -0.58
CA LEU A 65 -11.51 -5.13 -0.74
C LEU A 65 -12.24 -5.47 0.57
N ALA A 66 -11.62 -5.16 1.71
CA ALA A 66 -12.20 -5.41 3.04
C ALA A 66 -13.10 -4.26 3.53
N LEU A 67 -13.08 -3.10 2.85
CA LEU A 67 -13.88 -1.91 3.12
C LEU A 67 -15.06 -1.79 2.13
#